data_AF-A0A4Q4D5I9-F1
#
_entry.id   AF-A0A4Q4D5I9-F1
#
_cell.length_a   1.000
_cell.length_b   1.000
_cell.length_c   1.000
_cell.angle_alpha   90.00
_cell.angle_beta   90.00
_cell.angle_gamma   90.00
#
_symmetry.space_group_name_H-M   'P 1'
#
loop_
_entity.id
_entity.type
_entity.pdbx_description
1 polymer ?
#
loop_
_entity_poly.entity_id
_entity_poly.type
_entity_poly.pdbx_seq_one_letter_code
_entity_poly.pdbx_strand_id
1 'polypeptide(L)'
;MTRRLPVVLLTAALVVSACSSDKKEKADPEASKGSSEKLVQVSPLTGEVMRSRPANPVFVVKIENTEGGAPQLGLDKADMVVEELVEGGLTRLAAFFYSDLPSTVGHVRSMRASDIGIAKPVDGQIVASGGSAGTVKKVKKAGITVWSEDFGAPGFSSDPNKVRPYNRLMDLPRLDRRAKVTDI
;
A
#
# COMPACT_ATOMS: atom_id res chain seq x y z
N MET A 1 38.45 -72.60 37.52
CA MET A 1 38.38 -73.03 38.94
C MET A 1 37.67 -71.94 39.74
N THR A 2 36.75 -72.33 40.64
CA THR A 2 36.07 -71.52 41.68
C THR A 2 35.11 -70.41 41.18
N ARG A 3 33.93 -70.12 41.74
CA ARG A 3 33.12 -70.62 42.87
C ARG A 3 31.69 -70.02 42.76
N ARG A 4 30.72 -70.79 43.24
CA ARG A 4 29.31 -70.58 43.66
C ARG A 4 28.75 -69.15 43.88
N LEU A 5 27.60 -68.86 43.23
CA LEU A 5 26.22 -68.51 43.72
C LEU A 5 25.98 -67.43 44.84
N PRO A 6 24.73 -66.90 44.98
CA PRO A 6 24.14 -65.63 44.50
C PRO A 6 23.78 -64.68 45.67
N VAL A 7 23.16 -63.51 45.46
CA VAL A 7 22.19 -62.88 46.41
C VAL A 7 21.48 -61.67 45.75
N VAL A 8 20.17 -61.71 45.90
CA VAL A 8 19.14 -60.68 45.68
C VAL A 8 19.47 -59.39 46.44
N LEU A 9 19.23 -58.21 45.85
CA LEU A 9 18.70 -56.98 46.48
C LEU A 9 19.12 -55.74 45.66
N LEU A 10 18.17 -55.13 44.96
CA LEU A 10 18.03 -53.67 45.02
C LEU A 10 16.57 -53.29 44.76
N THR A 11 15.79 -53.56 45.81
CA THR A 11 14.49 -52.98 46.10
C THR A 11 14.51 -51.46 45.98
N ALA A 12 13.49 -50.95 45.30
CA ALA A 12 12.89 -49.63 45.45
C ALA A 12 13.40 -48.79 46.63
N ALA A 13 14.22 -47.78 46.32
CA ALA A 13 14.32 -46.57 47.13
C ALA A 13 13.43 -45.49 46.50
N LEU A 14 12.13 -45.80 46.46
CA LEU A 14 11.07 -44.79 46.44
C LEU A 14 10.68 -44.59 47.89
N VAL A 15 10.45 -43.33 48.26
CA VAL A 15 9.92 -42.85 49.55
C VAL A 15 11.00 -42.60 50.61
N VAL A 16 11.45 -41.35 50.77
CA VAL A 16 10.98 -40.35 51.77
C VAL A 16 11.94 -39.14 51.74
N SER A 17 11.37 -37.94 51.95
CA SER A 17 12.03 -36.65 52.24
C SER A 17 12.21 -35.77 51.00
N ALA A 18 11.63 -34.58 50.87
CA ALA A 18 11.07 -33.69 51.86
C ALA A 18 9.99 -32.80 51.22
N CYS A 19 8.80 -32.76 51.83
CA CYS A 19 7.94 -31.59 51.72
C CYS A 19 8.60 -30.44 52.49
N SER A 20 9.44 -29.65 51.80
CA SER A 20 9.71 -28.28 52.23
C SER A 20 8.55 -27.42 51.74
N SER A 21 7.78 -26.88 52.68
CA SER A 21 6.73 -25.91 52.40
C SER A 21 7.37 -24.55 52.11
N ASP A 22 7.92 -24.39 50.92
CA ASP A 22 8.19 -23.06 50.39
C ASP A 22 6.87 -22.52 49.84
N LYS A 23 6.30 -21.56 50.58
CA LYS A 23 5.23 -20.69 50.09
C LYS A 23 5.74 -20.00 48.82
N LYS A 24 5.45 -20.60 47.67
CA LYS A 24 5.39 -19.86 46.41
C LYS A 24 4.21 -18.92 46.53
N GLU A 25 4.51 -17.71 46.96
CA GLU A 25 3.68 -16.55 46.76
C GLU A 25 3.42 -16.48 45.24
N LYS A 26 2.21 -16.87 44.83
CA LYS A 26 1.72 -16.60 43.49
C LYS A 26 1.65 -15.08 43.42
N ALA A 27 2.64 -14.47 42.77
CA ALA A 27 2.44 -13.15 42.19
C ALA A 27 1.36 -13.34 41.12
N ASP A 28 0.11 -13.07 41.49
CA ASP A 28 -0.91 -12.77 40.50
C ASP A 28 -0.44 -11.52 39.78
N PRO A 29 -0.21 -11.54 38.46
CA PRO A 29 0.06 -10.32 37.74
C PRO A 29 -1.22 -9.50 37.85
N GLU A 30 -1.23 -8.50 38.73
CA GLU A 30 -2.19 -7.41 38.65
C GLU A 30 -2.03 -6.83 37.26
N ALA A 31 -2.97 -7.19 36.38
CA ALA A 31 -3.16 -6.51 35.12
C ALA A 31 -3.50 -5.06 35.49
N SER A 32 -2.46 -4.22 35.53
CA SER A 32 -2.61 -2.78 35.49
C SER A 32 -3.57 -2.52 34.34
N LYS A 33 -4.76 -2.00 34.65
CA LYS A 33 -5.70 -1.49 33.65
C LYS A 33 -5.02 -0.27 33.04
N GLY A 34 -4.07 -0.52 32.15
CA GLY A 34 -3.52 0.49 31.27
C GLY A 34 -4.69 1.14 30.58
N SER A 35 -4.73 2.46 30.62
CA SER A 35 -5.71 3.23 29.85
C SER A 35 -5.59 2.75 28.40
N SER A 36 -6.63 2.10 27.89
CA SER A 36 -6.63 1.68 26.49
C SER A 36 -6.69 2.96 25.68
N GLU A 37 -5.56 3.40 25.14
CA GLU A 37 -5.59 4.49 24.17
C GLU A 37 -6.51 4.07 23.03
N LYS A 38 -7.40 4.99 22.65
CA LYS A 38 -8.37 4.75 21.60
C LYS A 38 -7.59 4.42 20.33
N LEU A 39 -7.83 3.25 19.73
CA LEU A 39 -7.24 2.91 18.45
C LEU A 39 -7.63 3.98 17.43
N VAL A 40 -6.64 4.74 16.95
CA VAL A 40 -6.82 5.75 15.92
C VAL A 40 -6.41 5.15 14.59
N GLN A 41 -7.27 5.25 13.59
CA GLN A 41 -6.92 4.87 12.24
C GLN A 41 -6.06 5.97 11.61
N VAL A 42 -4.94 5.58 11.00
CA VAL A 42 -4.03 6.50 10.30
C VAL A 42 -3.89 6.11 8.84
N SER A 43 -3.61 7.10 7.98
CA SER A 43 -3.32 6.87 6.57
C SER A 43 -2.00 6.15 6.40
N PRO A 44 -1.93 5.05 5.61
CA PRO A 44 -0.66 4.40 5.31
C PRO A 44 0.25 5.24 4.40
N LEU A 45 -0.29 6.24 3.70
CA LEU A 45 0.47 7.09 2.79
C LEU A 45 1.03 8.34 3.49
N THR A 46 0.27 8.92 4.42
CA THR A 46 0.60 10.22 5.03
C THR A 46 0.87 10.16 6.54
N GLY A 47 0.44 9.09 7.22
CA GLY A 47 0.47 8.99 8.69
C GLY A 47 -0.57 9.86 9.40
N GLU A 48 -1.39 10.61 8.67
CA GLU A 48 -2.42 11.48 9.26
C GLU A 48 -3.61 10.67 9.80
N VAL A 49 -4.28 11.22 10.81
CA VAL A 49 -5.47 10.62 11.41
C VAL A 49 -6.63 10.59 10.42
N MET A 50 -7.23 9.42 10.24
CA MET A 50 -8.39 9.21 9.37
C MET A 50 -9.62 8.80 10.19
N ARG A 51 -10.80 9.24 9.75
CA ARG A 51 -12.07 8.80 10.36
C ARG A 51 -12.39 7.34 10.05
N SER A 52 -12.06 6.91 8.84
CA SER A 52 -12.32 5.56 8.33
C SER A 52 -11.42 5.27 7.13
N ARG A 53 -11.18 3.98 6.84
CA ARG A 53 -10.54 3.52 5.60
C ARG A 53 -11.40 3.93 4.38
N PRO A 54 -10.86 4.63 3.38
CA PRO A 54 -11.55 4.85 2.12
C PRO A 54 -11.91 3.53 1.43
N ALA A 55 -13.07 3.50 0.76
CA ALA A 55 -13.57 2.34 0.01
C ALA A 55 -13.18 2.40 -1.48
N ASN A 56 -12.06 3.04 -1.78
CA ASN A 56 -11.42 3.14 -3.09
C ASN A 56 -10.01 2.56 -3.01
N PRO A 57 -9.40 2.15 -4.14
CA PRO A 57 -7.98 1.86 -4.17
C PRO A 57 -7.15 3.16 -4.08
N VAL A 58 -5.83 3.00 -3.98
CA VAL A 58 -4.91 4.11 -4.28
C VAL A 58 -4.82 4.29 -5.79
N PHE A 59 -5.22 5.46 -6.28
CA PHE A 59 -4.99 5.84 -7.68
C PHE A 59 -3.64 6.50 -7.82
N VAL A 60 -2.79 5.96 -8.70
CA VAL A 60 -1.49 6.54 -9.06
C VAL A 60 -1.64 7.19 -10.44
N VAL A 61 -1.91 8.50 -10.44
CA VAL A 61 -2.17 9.27 -11.65
C VAL A 61 -0.85 9.79 -12.22
N LYS A 62 -0.59 9.47 -13.49
CA LYS A 62 0.57 9.98 -14.22
C LYS A 62 0.32 11.38 -14.72
N ILE A 63 1.05 12.35 -14.19
CA ILE A 63 0.85 13.77 -14.47
C ILE A 63 2.07 14.34 -15.21
N GLU A 64 1.80 15.20 -16.17
CA GLU A 64 2.75 15.99 -16.94
C GLU A 64 3.56 16.94 -16.03
N ASN A 65 4.87 17.05 -16.25
CA ASN A 65 5.75 17.89 -15.43
C ASN A 65 6.70 18.77 -16.25
N THR A 66 6.24 19.26 -17.40
CA THR A 66 6.95 20.27 -18.19
C THR A 66 6.14 21.57 -18.21
N GLU A 67 6.76 22.64 -18.71
CA GLU A 67 6.09 23.94 -18.87
C GLU A 67 4.81 23.85 -19.71
N GLY A 68 4.75 22.91 -20.67
CA GLY A 68 3.58 22.73 -21.53
C GLY A 68 2.33 22.29 -20.75
N GLY A 69 2.49 21.44 -19.74
CA GLY A 69 1.39 20.96 -18.90
C GLY A 69 1.12 21.78 -17.65
N ALA A 70 1.99 22.75 -17.33
CA ALA A 70 1.81 23.64 -16.18
C ALA A 70 0.70 24.70 -16.40
N PRO A 71 -0.04 25.11 -15.36
CA PRO A 71 -0.05 24.52 -14.03
C PRO A 71 -0.75 23.16 -14.03
N GLN A 72 -0.28 22.24 -13.20
CA GLN A 72 -0.98 20.99 -12.92
C GLN A 72 -2.24 21.24 -12.10
N LEU A 73 -3.26 20.40 -12.30
CA LEU A 73 -4.56 20.50 -11.65
C LEU A 73 -4.74 19.36 -10.66
N GLY A 74 -5.26 19.66 -9.48
CA GLY A 74 -5.64 18.69 -8.45
C GLY A 74 -4.49 18.09 -7.63
N LEU A 75 -3.24 18.52 -7.85
CA LEU A 75 -2.09 18.04 -7.07
C LEU A 75 -2.17 18.37 -5.58
N ASP A 76 -2.88 19.43 -5.22
CA ASP A 76 -3.11 19.83 -3.82
C ASP A 76 -3.98 18.83 -3.05
N LYS A 77 -4.62 17.87 -3.74
CA LYS A 77 -5.41 16.79 -3.15
C LYS A 77 -4.67 15.46 -3.08
N ALA A 78 -3.43 15.39 -3.57
CA ALA A 78 -2.66 14.16 -3.55
C ALA A 78 -2.13 13.89 -2.14
N ASP A 79 -2.24 12.64 -1.68
CA ASP A 79 -1.63 12.17 -0.43
C ASP A 79 -0.10 12.14 -0.52
N MET A 80 0.42 11.82 -1.72
CA MET A 80 1.85 11.76 -1.98
C MET A 80 2.10 12.06 -3.47
N VAL A 81 3.23 12.68 -3.78
CA VAL A 81 3.66 12.93 -5.15
C VAL A 81 5.11 12.47 -5.29
N VAL A 82 5.36 11.60 -6.27
CA VAL A 82 6.71 11.17 -6.64
C VAL A 82 7.04 11.73 -8.01
N GLU A 83 8.16 12.44 -8.13
CA GLU A 83 8.71 12.83 -9.42
C GLU A 83 9.61 11.70 -9.95
N GLU A 84 9.39 11.29 -11.20
CA GLU A 84 10.22 10.31 -11.89
C GLU A 84 10.84 10.89 -13.17
N LEU A 85 12.08 10.49 -13.44
CA LEU A 85 12.73 10.77 -14.72
C LEU A 85 12.13 9.90 -15.81
N VAL A 86 11.89 10.50 -16.97
CA VAL A 86 11.33 9.84 -18.15
C VAL A 86 12.21 10.12 -19.39
N GLU A 87 11.70 9.89 -20.60
CA GLU A 87 12.52 10.07 -21.82
C GLU A 87 12.95 11.52 -22.04
N GLY A 88 14.13 11.68 -22.65
CA GLY A 88 14.63 12.99 -23.08
C GLY A 88 15.03 13.93 -21.94
N GLY A 89 15.26 13.40 -20.74
CA GLY A 89 15.63 14.21 -19.57
C GLY A 89 14.46 14.96 -18.93
N LEU A 90 13.23 14.70 -19.38
CA LEU A 90 12.02 15.25 -18.78
C LEU A 90 11.63 14.45 -17.54
N THR A 91 10.75 15.01 -16.72
CA THR A 91 10.14 14.29 -15.60
C THR A 91 8.62 14.17 -15.76
N ARG A 92 8.03 13.24 -15.00
CA ARG A 92 6.59 13.10 -14.80
C ARG A 92 6.32 12.90 -13.33
N LEU A 93 5.14 13.31 -12.88
CA LEU A 93 4.70 13.04 -11.54
C LEU A 93 3.87 11.75 -11.51
N ALA A 94 4.02 10.97 -10.45
CA ALA A 94 3.09 9.94 -10.02
C ALA A 94 2.42 10.47 -8.74
N ALA A 95 1.19 10.98 -8.89
CA ALA A 95 0.42 11.51 -7.77
C ALA A 95 -0.53 10.44 -7.24
N PHE A 96 -0.50 10.24 -5.92
CA PHE A 96 -1.25 9.22 -5.20
C PHE A 96 -2.50 9.86 -4.61
N PHE A 97 -3.66 9.31 -4.95
CA PHE A 97 -4.95 9.75 -4.42
C PHE A 97 -5.63 8.57 -3.71
N TYR A 98 -5.85 8.73 -2.41
CA TYR A 98 -6.48 7.77 -1.54
C TYR A 98 -7.48 8.43 -0.60
N SER A 99 -7.08 9.51 0.09
CA SER A 99 -7.93 10.21 1.07
C SER A 99 -8.91 11.20 0.44
N ASP A 100 -8.54 11.83 -0.67
CA ASP A 100 -9.37 12.75 -1.45
C ASP A 100 -9.28 12.41 -2.95
N LEU A 101 -10.44 12.32 -3.61
CA LEU A 101 -10.55 12.00 -5.03
C LEU A 101 -11.06 13.24 -5.79
N PRO A 102 -10.18 14.07 -6.38
CA PRO A 102 -10.62 15.23 -7.15
C PRO A 102 -11.39 14.84 -8.42
N SER A 103 -12.42 15.64 -8.73
CA SER A 103 -13.15 15.56 -10.01
C SER A 103 -12.35 16.08 -11.20
N THR A 104 -11.20 16.71 -10.96
CA THR A 104 -10.31 17.23 -12.00
C THR A 104 -8.87 17.11 -11.53
N VAL A 105 -8.14 16.16 -12.10
CA VAL A 105 -6.69 16.02 -11.96
C VAL A 105 -6.03 15.89 -13.32
N GLY A 106 -4.87 16.52 -13.49
CA GLY A 106 -4.12 16.45 -14.74
C GLY A 106 -2.95 17.43 -14.80
N HIS A 107 -2.26 17.53 -15.93
CA HIS A 107 -2.59 16.86 -17.18
C HIS A 107 -2.09 15.41 -17.22
N VAL A 108 -2.98 14.45 -17.49
CA VAL A 108 -2.65 13.02 -17.47
C VAL A 108 -1.77 12.62 -18.66
N ARG A 109 -0.74 11.81 -18.40
CA ARG A 109 0.25 11.40 -19.39
C ARG A 109 0.51 9.90 -19.36
N SER A 110 1.39 9.49 -20.25
CA SER A 110 1.68 8.09 -20.52
C SER A 110 2.45 7.45 -19.37
N MET A 111 2.05 6.24 -18.99
CA MET A 111 2.75 5.43 -17.98
C MET A 111 4.14 4.96 -18.46
N ARG A 112 5.01 4.61 -17.51
CA ARG A 112 6.36 4.09 -17.70
C ARG A 112 6.56 2.79 -16.94
N ALA A 113 7.60 2.05 -17.33
CA ALA A 113 7.92 0.79 -16.65
C ALA A 113 8.41 1.02 -15.21
N SER A 114 9.00 2.19 -14.93
CA SER A 114 9.36 2.68 -13.60
C SER A 114 8.15 2.76 -12.66
N ASP A 115 6.96 3.04 -13.18
CA ASP A 115 5.73 3.11 -12.39
C ASP A 115 5.41 1.81 -11.65
N ILE A 116 5.96 0.67 -12.10
CA ILE A 116 5.84 -0.61 -11.38
C ILE A 116 6.41 -0.50 -9.96
N GLY A 117 7.60 0.10 -9.83
CA GLY A 117 8.24 0.29 -8.53
C GLY A 117 7.55 1.32 -7.65
N ILE A 118 6.74 2.19 -8.25
CA ILE A 118 6.02 3.26 -7.57
C ILE A 118 4.65 2.78 -7.10
N ALA A 119 3.88 2.12 -7.97
CA ALA A 119 2.51 1.71 -7.67
C ALA A 119 2.43 0.36 -6.93
N LYS A 120 3.35 -0.58 -7.18
CA LYS A 120 3.25 -1.93 -6.60
C LYS A 120 3.32 -1.97 -5.06
N PRO A 121 4.17 -1.17 -4.38
CA PRO A 121 4.27 -1.22 -2.92
C PRO A 121 2.98 -0.85 -2.17
N VAL A 122 2.06 -0.16 -2.84
CA VAL A 122 0.79 0.32 -2.26
C VAL A 122 -0.43 -0.36 -2.88
N ASP A 123 -0.21 -1.45 -3.63
CA ASP A 123 -1.19 -2.10 -4.51
C ASP A 123 -2.06 -1.08 -5.28
N GLY A 124 -1.38 -0.04 -5.77
CA GLY A 124 -1.99 1.09 -6.46
C GLY A 124 -2.43 0.74 -7.87
N GLN A 125 -3.41 1.48 -8.36
CA GLN A 125 -3.93 1.37 -9.72
C GLN A 125 -3.46 2.55 -10.55
N ILE A 126 -2.78 2.28 -11.66
CA ILE A 126 -2.19 3.32 -12.50
C ILE A 126 -3.27 3.96 -13.37
N VAL A 127 -3.31 5.29 -13.40
CA VAL A 127 -4.16 6.08 -14.28
C VAL A 127 -3.29 6.85 -15.27
N ALA A 128 -3.51 6.67 -16.57
CA ALA A 128 -2.64 7.20 -17.60
C ALA A 128 -3.35 7.54 -18.92
N SER A 129 -2.70 8.32 -19.78
CA SER A 129 -3.08 8.53 -21.17
C SER A 129 -1.87 8.21 -22.04
N GLY A 130 -1.88 7.06 -22.70
CA GLY A 130 -0.74 6.52 -23.42
C GLY A 130 0.13 5.57 -22.58
N GLY A 131 1.06 4.93 -23.28
CA GLY A 131 2.05 4.01 -22.75
C GLY A 131 2.45 3.04 -23.85
N SER A 132 3.74 2.76 -24.03
CA SER A 132 4.15 1.81 -25.07
C SER A 132 3.55 0.43 -24.79
N ALA A 133 3.20 -0.35 -25.83
CA ALA A 133 2.60 -1.67 -25.67
C ALA A 133 3.44 -2.60 -24.78
N GLY A 134 4.77 -2.51 -24.90
CA GLY A 134 5.71 -3.22 -24.03
C GLY A 134 5.61 -2.80 -22.55
N THR A 135 5.44 -1.50 -22.27
CA THR A 135 5.24 -0.98 -20.92
C THR A 135 3.94 -1.50 -20.33
N VAL A 136 2.82 -1.36 -21.06
CA VAL A 136 1.50 -1.85 -20.61
C VAL A 136 1.57 -3.35 -20.28
N LYS A 137 2.24 -4.15 -21.12
CA LYS A 137 2.42 -5.59 -20.87
C LYS A 137 3.21 -5.86 -19.60
N LYS A 138 4.29 -5.10 -19.33
CA LYS A 138 5.10 -5.25 -18.11
C LYS A 138 4.29 -4.88 -16.86
N VAL A 139 3.55 -3.78 -16.89
CA VAL A 139 2.71 -3.32 -15.77
C VAL A 139 1.61 -4.34 -15.46
N LYS A 140 0.89 -4.82 -16.50
CA LYS A 140 -0.11 -5.87 -16.31
C LYS A 140 0.48 -7.19 -15.81
N LYS A 141 1.68 -7.57 -16.28
CA LYS A 141 2.41 -8.76 -15.80
C LYS A 141 2.81 -8.63 -14.33
N ALA A 142 3.07 -7.40 -13.84
CA ALA A 142 3.32 -7.13 -12.43
C ALA A 142 2.05 -7.17 -11.55
N GLY A 143 0.88 -7.49 -12.13
CA GLY A 143 -0.39 -7.57 -11.41
C GLY A 143 -0.98 -6.20 -11.08
N ILE A 144 -0.56 -5.14 -11.76
CA ILE A 144 -1.04 -3.77 -11.52
C ILE A 144 -2.20 -3.46 -12.46
N THR A 145 -3.32 -3.00 -11.89
CA THR A 145 -4.48 -2.52 -12.66
C THR A 145 -4.14 -1.21 -13.36
N VAL A 146 -4.53 -1.10 -14.63
CA VAL A 146 -4.27 0.08 -15.47
C VAL A 146 -5.58 0.64 -16.01
N TRP A 147 -5.84 1.90 -15.68
CA TRP A 147 -6.91 2.73 -16.22
C TRP A 147 -6.30 3.69 -17.26
N SER A 148 -6.33 3.31 -18.54
CA SER A 148 -5.82 4.16 -19.62
C SER A 148 -6.96 4.75 -20.45
N GLU A 149 -6.80 6.01 -20.88
CA GLU A 149 -7.63 6.61 -21.94
C GLU A 149 -7.66 5.69 -23.18
N ASP A 150 -6.52 5.11 -23.56
CA ASP A 150 -6.40 4.26 -24.76
C ASP A 150 -7.24 2.97 -24.67
N PHE A 151 -7.64 2.58 -23.45
CA PHE A 151 -8.46 1.41 -23.19
C PHE A 151 -9.91 1.77 -22.85
N GLY A 152 -10.31 3.03 -23.04
CA GLY A 152 -11.68 3.49 -22.79
C GLY A 152 -12.02 3.57 -21.30
N ALA A 153 -11.04 3.78 -20.43
CA ALA A 153 -11.31 4.03 -19.02
C ALA A 153 -12.25 5.26 -18.87
N PRO A 154 -13.24 5.21 -17.95
CA PRO A 154 -14.16 6.33 -17.75
C PRO A 154 -13.44 7.51 -17.07
N GLY A 155 -14.03 8.71 -17.15
CA GLY A 155 -13.57 9.89 -16.42
C GLY A 155 -12.49 10.71 -17.11
N PHE A 156 -11.99 10.28 -18.28
CA PHE A 156 -11.12 11.12 -19.11
C PHE A 156 -11.89 12.23 -19.83
N SER A 157 -11.32 13.43 -19.83
CA SER A 157 -11.84 14.60 -20.57
C SER A 157 -10.69 15.47 -21.09
N SER A 158 -11.02 16.54 -21.84
CA SER A 158 -10.04 17.49 -22.36
C SER A 158 -10.11 18.81 -21.58
N ASP A 159 -8.96 19.38 -21.21
CA ASP A 159 -8.86 20.79 -20.84
C ASP A 159 -9.05 21.64 -22.12
N PRO A 160 -10.06 22.52 -22.19
CA PRO A 160 -10.29 23.38 -23.36
C PRO A 160 -9.19 24.44 -23.56
N ASN A 161 -8.40 24.76 -22.53
CA ASN A 161 -7.34 25.77 -22.60
C ASN A 161 -5.98 25.21 -23.04
N LYS A 162 -5.90 23.89 -23.26
CA LYS A 162 -4.66 23.19 -23.62
C LYS A 162 -4.88 22.32 -24.86
N VAL A 163 -3.79 22.07 -25.58
CA VAL A 163 -3.77 21.16 -26.75
C VAL A 163 -3.09 19.85 -26.40
N ARG A 164 -3.37 18.79 -27.16
CA ARG A 164 -2.62 17.53 -27.04
C ARG A 164 -1.12 17.80 -27.28
N PRO A 165 -0.21 17.15 -26.54
CA PRO A 165 -0.45 16.09 -25.55
C PRO A 165 -0.69 16.59 -24.11
N TYR A 166 -0.91 17.88 -23.88
CA TYR A 166 -0.93 18.54 -22.57
C TYR A 166 -2.34 18.83 -22.05
N ASN A 167 -3.38 18.13 -22.52
CA ASN A 167 -4.77 18.54 -22.25
C ASN A 167 -5.66 17.43 -21.69
N ARG A 168 -5.10 16.33 -21.19
CA ARG A 168 -5.92 15.22 -20.67
C ARG A 168 -6.21 15.45 -19.19
N LEU A 169 -7.48 15.40 -18.81
CA LEU A 169 -7.94 15.51 -17.43
C LEU A 169 -8.62 14.22 -17.00
N MET A 170 -8.68 14.01 -15.69
CA MET A 170 -9.25 12.82 -15.07
C MET A 170 -10.20 13.21 -13.92
N ASP A 171 -11.39 12.63 -13.94
CA ASP A 171 -12.39 12.64 -12.86
C ASP A 171 -12.30 11.32 -12.07
N LEU A 172 -11.57 11.35 -10.95
CA LEU A 172 -11.34 10.16 -10.12
C LEU A 172 -12.63 9.60 -9.50
N PRO A 173 -13.58 10.40 -8.98
CA PRO A 173 -14.89 9.90 -8.56
C PRO A 173 -15.65 9.14 -9.66
N ARG A 174 -15.54 9.57 -10.92
CA ARG A 174 -16.13 8.83 -12.05
C ARG A 174 -15.41 7.52 -12.35
N LEU A 175 -14.10 7.48 -12.20
CA LEU A 175 -13.32 6.24 -12.33
C LEU A 175 -13.64 5.24 -11.22
N ASP A 176 -13.71 5.73 -9.99
CA ASP A 176 -13.85 4.92 -8.77
C ASP A 176 -15.10 4.04 -8.79
N ARG A 177 -16.18 4.51 -9.43
CA ARG A 177 -17.41 3.72 -9.67
C ARG A 177 -17.19 2.39 -10.42
N ARG A 178 -16.05 2.21 -11.08
CA ARG A 178 -15.65 0.97 -11.76
C ARG A 178 -14.44 0.29 -11.11
N ALA A 179 -13.76 0.99 -10.21
CA ALA A 179 -12.57 0.47 -9.56
C ALA A 179 -12.93 -0.59 -8.52
N LYS A 180 -12.00 -1.52 -8.30
CA LYS A 180 -12.08 -2.47 -7.19
C LYS A 180 -11.15 -2.00 -6.09
N VAL A 181 -11.58 -2.09 -4.85
CA VAL A 181 -10.76 -1.78 -3.69
C VAL A 181 -9.56 -2.72 -3.64
N THR A 182 -8.40 -2.18 -3.28
CA THR A 182 -7.19 -2.95 -3.00
C THR A 182 -6.77 -2.76 -1.55
N ASP A 183 -6.17 -3.81 -0.98
CA ASP A 183 -5.60 -3.72 0.36
C ASP A 183 -4.23 -3.06 0.29
N ILE A 184 -4.17 -1.81 0.75
CA ILE A 184 -2.97 -1.11 1.20
C ILE A 184 -2.73 -1.31 2.70
#